data_AF-U5Q7Z2-F1
#
_entry.id   AF-U5Q7Z2-F1
#
_cell.length_a   1.000
_cell.length_b   1.000
_cell.length_c   1.000
_cell.angle_alpha   90.00
_cell.angle_beta   90.00
_cell.angle_gamma   90.00
#
_symmetry.space_group_name_H-M   'P 1'
#
loop_
_entity.id
_entity.type
_entity.pdbx_description
1 polymer ?
#
loop_
_entity_poly.entity_id
_entity_poly.type
_entity_poly.pdbx_seq_one_letter_code
_entity_poly.pdbx_strand_id
1 'polypeptide(L)' 'MILELTCYFDIASEGVDFIKEQKKVPLEFLRFMATITVGTARGIIHAKTEGTVLCSIILPPINLVEAIKSDMDLQEISN' A
#
# COMPACT_ATOMS: atom_id res chain seq x y z
N MET A 1 5.10 8.89 -17.63
CA MET A 1 5.16 9.37 -16.23
C MET A 1 5.46 8.16 -15.36
N ILE A 2 6.43 8.28 -14.46
CA ILE A 2 6.73 7.26 -13.44
C ILE A 2 6.44 7.93 -12.09
N LEU A 3 5.70 7.27 -11.22
CA LEU A 3 5.38 7.75 -9.89
C LEU A 3 6.16 6.92 -8.87
N GLU A 4 6.90 7.61 -8.00
CA GLU A 4 7.55 7.05 -6.82
C GLU A 4 7.03 7.80 -5.61
N LEU A 5 6.59 7.06 -4.58
CA LEU A 5 6.08 7.62 -3.33
C LEU A 5 6.24 6.63 -2.19
N THR A 6 6.20 7.17 -0.98
CA THR A 6 6.16 6.41 0.27
C THR A 6 5.02 6.92 1.13
N CYS A 7 4.20 6.02 1.64
CA CYS A 7 3.17 6.34 2.64
C CYS A 7 3.65 5.89 4.01
N TYR A 8 3.70 6.83 4.96
CA TYR A 8 4.01 6.54 6.36
C TYR A 8 2.71 6.40 7.15
N PHE A 9 2.65 5.38 8.01
CA PHE A 9 1.49 5.07 8.83
C PHE A 9 1.91 4.97 10.29
N ASP A 10 1.19 5.65 11.15
CA ASP A 10 1.28 5.43 12.59
C ASP A 10 0.43 4.22 12.97
N ILE A 11 1.03 3.30 13.71
CA ILE A 11 0.39 2.07 14.18
C ILE A 11 0.34 2.15 15.70
N ALA A 12 -0.83 1.80 16.27
CA ALA A 12 -0.98 1.71 17.72
C ALA A 12 0.06 0.74 18.32
N SER A 13 0.53 1.03 19.53
CA SER A 13 1.62 0.27 20.17
C SER A 13 1.28 -1.21 20.29
N GLU A 14 0.02 -1.54 20.61
CA GLU A 14 -0.49 -2.90 20.71
C GLU A 14 -0.39 -3.66 19.37
N GLY A 15 -0.62 -2.97 18.25
CA GLY A 15 -0.47 -3.54 16.92
C GLY A 15 0.99 -3.82 16.56
N VAL A 16 1.89 -2.92 16.96
CA VAL A 16 3.34 -3.10 16.77
C VAL A 16 3.84 -4.29 17.60
N ASP A 17 3.40 -4.41 18.85
CA ASP A 17 3.79 -5.50 19.73
C ASP A 17 3.25 -6.85 19.22
N PHE A 18 2.02 -6.87 18.71
CA PHE A 18 1.45 -8.04 18.04
C PHE A 18 2.30 -8.49 16.83
N ILE A 19 2.70 -7.55 15.95
CA ILE A 19 3.53 -7.85 14.79
C ILE A 19 4.91 -8.41 15.21
N LYS A 20 5.51 -7.85 16.26
CA LYS A 20 6.79 -8.33 16.81
C LYS A 20 6.68 -9.74 17.38
N GLU A 21 5.62 -10.02 18.14
CA GLU A 21 5.39 -11.34 18.74
C GLU A 21 5.17 -12.41 17.67
N GLN A 22 4.34 -12.11 16.68
CA GLN A 22 4.05 -13.02 15.57
C GLN A 22 5.20 -13.13 14.56
N LYS A 23 6.18 -12.20 14.62
CA LYS A 23 7.30 -12.05 13.67
C LYS A 23 6.87 -11.93 12.20
N LYS A 24 5.63 -11.52 11.98
CA LYS A 24 5.02 -11.38 10.65
C LYS A 24 4.01 -10.26 10.63
N VAL A 25 3.85 -9.65 9.46
CA VAL A 25 2.76 -8.71 9.19
C VAL A 25 1.61 -9.50 8.55
N PRO A 26 0.41 -9.51 9.15
CA PRO A 26 -0.72 -10.27 8.61
C PRO A 26 -1.12 -9.81 7.21
N LEU A 27 -1.50 -10.77 6.36
CA LEU A 27 -1.98 -10.58 5.00
C LEU A 27 -3.06 -9.51 4.89
N GLU A 28 -4.07 -9.57 5.76
CA GLU A 28 -5.18 -8.62 5.76
C GLU A 28 -4.73 -7.20 6.13
N PHE A 29 -3.75 -7.08 7.03
CA PHE A 29 -3.19 -5.78 7.38
C PHE A 29 -2.36 -5.20 6.23
N LEU A 30 -1.58 -6.03 5.52
CA LEU A 30 -0.85 -5.61 4.32
C LEU A 30 -1.79 -5.13 3.21
N ARG A 31 -2.87 -5.87 2.95
CA ARG A 31 -3.90 -5.49 1.96
C ARG A 31 -4.60 -4.19 2.35
N PHE A 32 -4.88 -4.00 3.63
CA PHE A 32 -5.47 -2.75 4.13
C PHE A 32 -4.54 -1.55 3.88
N MET A 33 -3.26 -1.65 4.28
CA MET A 33 -2.25 -0.61 4.03
C MET A 33 -2.07 -0.34 2.53
N ALA A 34 -1.98 -1.39 1.72
CA ALA A 34 -1.83 -1.26 0.27
C ALA A 34 -3.05 -0.61 -0.40
N THR A 35 -4.26 -0.83 0.12
CA THR A 35 -5.48 -0.19 -0.38
C THR A 35 -5.39 1.32 -0.24
N ILE A 36 -4.91 1.80 0.92
CA ILE A 36 -4.71 3.23 1.16
C ILE A 36 -3.61 3.77 0.25
N THR A 37 -2.46 3.10 0.17
CA THR A 37 -1.32 3.52 -0.66
C THR A 37 -1.68 3.64 -2.14
N VAL A 38 -2.36 2.63 -2.71
CA VAL A 38 -2.80 2.67 -4.12
C VAL A 38 -3.86 3.75 -4.35
N GLY A 39 -4.75 3.97 -3.38
CA GLY A 39 -5.70 5.07 -3.41
C GLY A 39 -5.01 6.44 -3.48
N THR A 40 -4.01 6.66 -2.61
CA THR A 40 -3.18 7.86 -2.59
C THR A 40 -2.42 8.05 -3.90
N ALA A 41 -1.78 6.99 -4.42
CA ALA A 41 -1.08 7.02 -5.70
C ALA A 41 -1.99 7.46 -6.84
N ARG A 42 -3.21 6.89 -6.92
CA ARG A 42 -4.22 7.28 -7.92
C ARG A 42 -4.65 8.74 -7.77
N GLY A 43 -4.85 9.23 -6.54
CA GLY A 43 -5.18 10.62 -6.27
C GLY A 43 -4.08 11.59 -6.73
N ILE A 44 -2.82 11.27 -6.41
CA ILE A 44 -1.66 12.08 -6.84
C ILE A 44 -1.54 12.09 -8.37
N ILE A 45 -1.74 10.95 -9.03
CA ILE A 45 -1.72 10.89 -10.49
C ILE A 45 -2.81 11.79 -11.08
N HIS A 46 -4.04 11.68 -10.58
CA HIS A 46 -5.16 12.50 -11.05
C HIS A 46 -4.89 14.00 -10.88
N ALA A 47 -4.42 14.42 -9.70
CA ALA A 47 -4.06 15.81 -9.44
C ALA A 47 -2.92 16.30 -10.35
N LYS A 48 -1.91 15.46 -10.61
CA LYS A 48 -0.78 15.81 -11.47
C LYS A 48 -1.14 15.86 -12.96
N THR A 49 -2.20 15.19 -13.38
CA THR A 49 -2.65 15.18 -14.78
C THR A 49 -3.77 16.17 -15.06
N GLU A 50 -4.25 16.89 -14.05
CA GLU A 50 -5.28 17.92 -14.19
C GLU A 50 -4.91 18.95 -15.28
N GLY A 51 -5.89 19.33 -16.12
CA GLY A 51 -5.66 20.19 -17.27
C GLY A 51 -5.05 19.50 -18.50
N THR A 52 -4.74 18.21 -18.44
CA THR A 52 -4.27 17.41 -19.59
C THR A 52 -5.32 16.39 -20.03
N VAL A 53 -5.17 15.86 -21.25
CA VAL A 53 -6.03 14.77 -21.75
C VAL A 53 -5.99 13.52 -20.86
N LEU A 54 -4.91 13.32 -20.11
CA LEU A 54 -4.73 12.17 -19.24
C LEU A 54 -5.62 12.23 -17.98
N CYS A 55 -6.10 13.40 -17.57
CA CYS A 55 -7.01 13.53 -16.42
C CYS A 55 -8.35 12.79 -16.63
N SER A 56 -8.76 12.65 -17.90
CA SER A 56 -9.97 11.92 -18.28
C SER A 56 -9.87 10.40 -18.08
N ILE A 57 -8.66 9.87 -17.91
CA ILE A 57 -8.42 8.44 -17.72
C ILE A 57 -8.66 8.10 -16.25
N ILE A 58 -9.69 7.29 -15.99
CA ILE A 58 -9.94 6.73 -14.67
C ILE A 58 -9.07 5.49 -14.50
N LEU A 59 -8.12 5.54 -13.56
CA LEU A 59 -7.28 4.39 -13.25
C LEU A 59 -8.13 3.30 -12.57
N PRO A 60 -8.12 2.06 -13.10
CA PRO A 60 -8.89 0.97 -12.50
C PRO A 60 -8.37 0.61 -11.11
N PRO A 61 -9.21 0.01 -10.25
CA PRO A 61 -8.75 -0.54 -8.99
C PRO A 61 -7.74 -1.67 -9.24
N ILE A 62 -6.71 -1.74 -8.39
CA ILE A 62 -5.76 -2.85 -8.37
C ILE A 62 -6.34 -3.94 -7.48
N ASN A 63 -6.38 -5.19 -7.98
CA ASN A 63 -6.81 -6.32 -7.18
C ASN A 63 -5.71 -6.72 -6.18
N LEU A 64 -5.81 -6.21 -4.95
CA LEU A 64 -4.82 -6.46 -3.90
C LEU A 64 -4.90 -7.87 -3.31
N VAL A 65 -6.02 -8.57 -3.49
CA VAL A 65 -6.15 -9.98 -3.09
C VAL A 65 -5.24 -10.85 -3.95
N GLU A 66 -5.15 -10.54 -5.24
CA GLU A 66 -4.23 -11.21 -6.17
C GLU A 66 -2.80 -10.69 -6.07
N ALA A 67 -2.61 -9.41 -5.75
CA ALA A 67 -1.26 -8.83 -5.65
C ALA A 67 -0.51 -9.29 -4.38
N ILE A 68 -1.23 -9.47 -3.26
CA ILE A 68 -0.66 -9.84 -1.96
C ILE A 68 -1.33 -11.14 -1.54
N LYS A 69 -0.56 -12.23 -1.53
CA LYS A 69 -1.08 -13.60 -1.36
C LYS A 69 -0.74 -14.26 -0.02
N SER A 70 0.20 -13.68 0.73
CA SER A 70 0.70 -14.25 1.99
C SER A 70 1.01 -13.16 3.00
N ASP A 71 1.13 -13.57 4.26
CA ASP A 71 1.76 -12.76 5.30
C ASP A 71 3.18 -12.35 4.87
N MET A 72 3.69 -11.26 5.43
CA MET A 72 5.08 -10.84 5.25
C MET A 72 5.88 -11.28 6.47
N ASP A 73 6.81 -12.20 6.27
CA ASP A 73 7.73 -12.63 7.32
C ASP A 73 8.83 -11.58 7.53
N LEU A 74 8.99 -11.11 8.76
CA LEU A 74 9.98 -10.08 9.08
C LEU A 74 11.43 -10.61 9.08
N GLN A 75 11.60 -11.94 9.04
CA GLN A 75 12.92 -12.58 8.97
C GLN A 75 13.51 -12.53 7.55
N GLU A 76 12.68 -12.47 6.51
CA GLU A 76 13.14 -12.41 5.11
C GLU A 76 13.75 -11.04 4.73
N ILE A 77 13.44 -10.00 5.49
CA ILE A 77 13.89 -8.61 5.23
C ILE A 77 15.34 -8.38 5.74
N SER A 78 15.90 -9.35 6.47
CA SER A 78 17.23 -9.26 7.09
C SER A 78 18.38 -9.84 6.25
N ASN A 79 18.12 -10.28 5.02
CA ASN A 79 19.12 -10.84 4.09
C ASN A 79 19.41 -9.92 2.90
#